data_AF-A0A1V9YT94-F1
#
_entry.id   AF-A0A1V9YT94-F1
#
_cell.length_a   1.000
_cell.length_b   1.000
_cell.length_c   1.000
_cell.angle_alpha   90.00
_cell.angle_beta   90.00
_cell.angle_gamma   90.00
#
_symmetry.space_group_name_H-M   'P 1'
#
loop_
_entity.id
_entity.type
_entity.pdbx_description
1 polymer ?
#
loop_
_entity_poly.entity_id
_entity_poly.type
_entity_poly.pdbx_seq_one_letter_code
_entity_poly.pdbx_strand_id
1 'polypeptide(L)'
;MRNLCTLDGCTRYAKINHYCLLHDRLQRIVQKAYVYRNSIDLFSTYQTTYTKQLEMSSITTLSELTSKIKNKNRKCKVTGCTSFPRRYGLCSRHGGSKLCRVDGCSTPAQTGGRCRIHGGGTLCKANGCTSFARFQGHCLEHSGKSEPI
;
A
#
# COMPACT_ATOMS: atom_id res chain seq x y z
N MET A 1 27.89 -4.46 -0.85
CA MET A 1 28.07 -3.42 -1.90
C MET A 1 26.70 -3.12 -2.51
N ARG A 2 26.31 -1.85 -2.66
CA ARG A 2 24.98 -1.49 -3.20
C ARG A 2 25.10 -1.35 -4.72
N ASN A 3 24.54 -2.30 -5.44
CA ASN A 3 24.60 -2.31 -6.90
C ASN A 3 23.65 -1.26 -7.49
N LEU A 4 24.11 -0.55 -8.52
CA LEU A 4 23.27 0.35 -9.30
C LEU A 4 22.36 -0.46 -10.24
N CYS A 5 21.28 0.19 -10.69
CA CYS A 5 20.38 -0.37 -11.68
C CYS A 5 21.14 -0.67 -12.98
N THR A 6 20.93 -1.84 -13.55
CA THR A 6 21.59 -2.28 -14.80
C THR A 6 21.13 -1.53 -16.06
N LEU A 7 20.15 -0.63 -15.96
CA LEU A 7 19.71 0.14 -17.13
C LEU A 7 20.69 1.28 -17.36
N ASP A 8 21.18 1.41 -18.59
CA ASP A 8 22.16 2.43 -18.95
C ASP A 8 21.67 3.85 -18.62
N GLY A 9 22.58 4.67 -18.11
CA GLY A 9 22.27 6.02 -17.60
C GLY A 9 21.45 6.08 -16.30
N CYS A 10 21.09 4.95 -15.67
CA CYS A 10 20.32 4.95 -14.43
C CYS A 10 21.21 5.05 -13.19
N THR A 11 21.13 6.19 -12.48
CA THR A 11 21.86 6.41 -11.22
C THR A 11 21.17 5.83 -9.98
N ARG A 12 20.04 5.12 -10.12
CA ARG A 12 19.28 4.59 -8.99
C ARG A 12 19.80 3.23 -8.55
N TYR A 13 19.73 2.93 -7.25
CA TYR A 13 20.10 1.61 -6.72
C TYR A 13 19.16 0.50 -7.18
N ALA A 14 19.75 -0.66 -7.47
CA ALA A 14 19.03 -1.89 -7.69
C ALA A 14 18.36 -2.35 -6.39
N LYS A 15 17.08 -2.70 -6.48
CA LYS A 15 16.28 -3.21 -5.35
C LYS A 15 15.72 -4.60 -5.62
N ILE A 16 15.47 -4.92 -6.89
CA ILE A 16 14.86 -6.17 -7.33
C ILE A 16 15.45 -6.51 -8.70
N ASN A 17 15.85 -7.77 -8.93
CA ASN A 17 16.30 -8.27 -10.24
C ASN A 17 17.35 -7.38 -10.93
N HIS A 18 18.30 -6.80 -10.19
CA HIS A 18 19.31 -5.87 -10.70
C HIS A 18 18.77 -4.52 -11.24
N TYR A 19 17.47 -4.25 -11.12
CA TYR A 19 16.83 -3.00 -11.51
C TYR A 19 16.38 -2.16 -10.30
N CYS A 20 16.26 -0.85 -10.51
CA CYS A 20 15.54 0.01 -9.56
C CYS A 20 14.03 -0.29 -9.60
N LEU A 21 13.28 0.11 -8.57
CA LEU A 21 11.84 -0.16 -8.47
C LEU A 21 11.02 0.38 -9.66
N LEU A 22 11.50 1.45 -10.32
CA LEU A 22 10.88 1.98 -11.53
C LEU A 22 11.14 1.06 -12.73
N HIS A 23 12.40 0.69 -12.97
CA HIS A 23 12.79 -0.12 -14.13
C HIS A 23 12.29 -1.57 -14.02
N ASP A 24 12.26 -2.19 -12.83
CA ASP A 24 11.63 -3.50 -12.64
C ASP A 24 10.12 -3.45 -12.98
N ARG A 25 9.43 -2.37 -12.58
CA ARG A 25 8.02 -2.18 -12.94
C ARG A 25 7.82 -2.00 -14.45
N LEU A 26 8.64 -1.17 -15.10
CA LEU A 26 8.56 -0.94 -16.54
C LEU A 26 8.87 -2.22 -17.33
N GLN A 27 9.89 -3.00 -16.92
CA GLN A 27 10.21 -4.29 -17.51
C GLN A 27 9.03 -5.27 -17.42
N ARG A 28 8.37 -5.35 -16.26
CA ARG A 28 7.16 -6.18 -16.10
C ARG A 28 6.00 -5.71 -16.98
N ILE A 29 5.83 -4.40 -17.17
CA ILE A 29 4.78 -3.86 -18.06
C ILE A 29 5.09 -4.22 -19.51
N VAL A 30 6.34 -4.03 -19.95
CA VAL A 30 6.78 -4.35 -21.32
C VAL A 30 6.66 -5.85 -21.59
N GLN A 31 7.12 -6.71 -20.67
CA GLN A 31 6.96 -8.17 -20.80
C GLN A 31 5.49 -8.58 -20.87
N LYS A 32 4.62 -8.00 -20.03
CA LYS A 32 3.18 -8.26 -20.09
C LYS A 32 2.56 -7.80 -21.41
N ALA A 33 2.94 -6.63 -21.92
CA ALA A 33 2.49 -6.12 -23.20
C ALA A 33 2.98 -7.00 -24.36
N TYR A 34 4.22 -7.50 -24.30
CA TYR A 34 4.79 -8.42 -25.27
C TYR A 34 4.06 -9.77 -25.27
N VAL A 35 3.86 -10.37 -24.10
CA VAL A 35 3.10 -11.63 -23.96
C VAL A 35 1.66 -11.45 -24.45
N TYR A 36 1.01 -10.34 -24.10
CA TYR A 36 -0.33 -10.01 -24.59
C TYR A 36 -0.36 -9.86 -26.12
N ARG A 37 0.61 -9.13 -26.70
CA ARG A 37 0.76 -8.98 -28.15
C ARG A 37 0.97 -10.31 -28.85
N ASN A 38 1.86 -11.17 -28.36
CA ASN A 38 2.08 -12.49 -28.94
C ASN A 38 0.88 -13.42 -28.75
N SER A 39 0.15 -13.30 -27.65
CA SER A 39 -1.11 -14.04 -27.47
C SER A 39 -2.20 -13.54 -28.43
N ILE A 40 -2.20 -12.25 -28.78
CA ILE A 40 -3.06 -11.69 -29.83
C ILE A 40 -2.59 -12.17 -31.21
N ASP A 41 -1.30 -12.23 -31.51
CA ASP A 41 -0.80 -12.70 -32.81
C ASP A 41 -1.10 -14.21 -33.02
N LEU A 42 -1.06 -15.01 -31.94
CA LEU A 42 -1.50 -16.41 -31.93
C LEU A 42 -3.04 -16.55 -32.03
N PHE A 43 -3.79 -15.57 -31.51
CA PHE A 43 -5.25 -15.49 -31.60
C PHE A 43 -5.74 -14.92 -32.94
N SER A 44 -4.95 -14.06 -33.59
CA SER A 44 -5.23 -13.44 -34.90
C SER A 44 -5.09 -14.45 -36.03
N THR A 45 -4.08 -15.33 -35.96
CA THR A 45 -3.95 -16.48 -36.88
C THR A 45 -5.06 -17.53 -36.70
N TYR A 46 -5.58 -17.66 -35.47
CA TYR A 46 -6.76 -18.49 -35.17
C TYR A 46 -8.09 -17.79 -35.56
N GLN A 47 -8.17 -16.46 -35.47
CA GLN A 47 -9.35 -15.70 -35.84
C GLN A 47 -9.49 -15.52 -37.35
N THR A 48 -8.43 -15.40 -38.16
CA THR A 48 -8.55 -15.29 -39.63
C THR A 48 -9.17 -16.52 -40.29
N THR A 49 -9.07 -17.70 -39.66
CA THR A 49 -9.75 -18.92 -40.10
C THR A 49 -11.21 -18.99 -39.64
N TYR A 50 -11.59 -18.24 -38.60
CA TYR A 50 -12.91 -18.30 -37.97
C TYR A 50 -13.81 -17.07 -38.25
N THR A 51 -13.25 -15.89 -38.56
CA THR A 51 -13.98 -14.64 -38.83
C THR A 51 -14.71 -14.61 -40.18
N LYS A 52 -14.70 -15.72 -40.92
CA LYS A 52 -15.61 -15.91 -42.05
C LYS A 52 -17.03 -16.32 -41.63
N GLN A 53 -17.32 -16.49 -40.33
CA GLN A 53 -18.62 -17.06 -39.91
C GLN A 53 -19.51 -16.22 -38.99
N LEU A 54 -19.04 -15.36 -38.07
CA LEU A 54 -19.95 -14.81 -37.05
C LEU A 54 -19.67 -13.35 -36.69
N GLU A 55 -20.42 -12.45 -37.31
CA GLU A 55 -20.60 -11.06 -36.90
C GLU A 55 -21.37 -10.96 -35.58
N MET A 56 -21.13 -9.86 -34.85
CA MET A 56 -22.07 -9.22 -33.90
C MET A 56 -22.28 -9.86 -32.52
N SER A 57 -21.68 -9.29 -31.47
CA SER A 57 -22.44 -8.81 -30.29
C SER A 57 -21.56 -8.21 -29.16
N SER A 58 -21.85 -6.93 -28.84
CA SER A 58 -21.87 -6.35 -27.49
C SER A 58 -20.57 -5.88 -26.83
N ILE A 59 -20.22 -4.61 -27.06
CA ILE A 59 -19.22 -3.85 -26.28
C ILE A 59 -19.87 -3.30 -25.01
N THR A 60 -19.51 -3.86 -23.85
CA THR A 60 -19.80 -3.26 -22.53
C THR A 60 -18.77 -2.15 -22.25
N THR A 61 -19.27 -0.98 -21.85
CA THR A 61 -18.51 0.28 -21.87
C THR A 61 -17.32 0.32 -20.91
N LEU A 62 -16.18 0.80 -21.41
CA LEU A 62 -14.91 1.08 -20.70
C LEU A 62 -15.08 1.95 -19.43
N SER A 63 -16.20 2.65 -19.28
CA SER A 63 -16.52 3.48 -18.12
C SER A 63 -16.70 2.66 -16.82
N GLU A 64 -17.23 1.44 -16.89
CA GLU A 64 -17.46 0.61 -15.69
C GLU A 64 -16.16 0.05 -15.12
N LEU A 65 -15.19 -0.28 -15.98
CA LEU A 65 -13.88 -0.81 -15.59
C LEU A 65 -12.97 0.27 -14.95
N THR A 66 -13.14 1.54 -15.32
CA THR A 66 -12.30 2.64 -14.80
C THR A 66 -12.71 3.12 -13.40
N SER A 67 -13.94 2.83 -12.97
CA SER A 67 -14.51 3.22 -11.66
C SER A 67 -13.73 2.66 -10.44
N LYS A 68 -12.96 1.58 -10.63
CA LYS A 68 -12.20 0.90 -9.56
C LYS A 68 -10.73 1.30 -9.45
N ILE A 69 -10.24 2.23 -10.26
CA ILE A 69 -8.89 2.76 -10.09
C ILE A 69 -8.90 3.65 -8.84
N LYS A 70 -8.64 3.04 -7.66
CA LYS A 70 -8.51 3.74 -6.38
C LYS A 70 -7.48 4.86 -6.55
N ASN A 71 -7.96 6.08 -6.73
CA ASN A 71 -7.12 7.25 -6.89
C ASN A 71 -6.27 7.39 -5.60
N LYS A 72 -4.97 7.12 -5.74
CA LYS A 72 -3.99 7.16 -4.62
C LYS A 72 -3.79 8.57 -4.09
N ASN A 73 -4.29 9.59 -4.80
CA ASN A 73 -4.16 11.02 -4.47
C ASN A 73 -5.47 11.62 -3.94
N ARG A 74 -6.41 10.80 -3.45
CA ARG A 74 -7.63 11.32 -2.83
C ARG A 74 -7.29 12.19 -1.62
N LYS A 75 -8.02 13.29 -1.48
CA LYS A 75 -7.97 14.18 -0.30
C LYS A 75 -9.16 13.89 0.62
N CYS A 76 -9.07 14.38 1.84
CA CYS A 76 -10.17 14.37 2.79
C CYS A 76 -11.41 15.04 2.18
N LYS A 77 -12.60 14.48 2.42
CA LYS A 77 -13.88 15.00 1.91
C LYS A 77 -14.25 16.37 2.45
N VAL A 78 -13.71 16.76 3.61
CA VAL A 78 -13.92 18.10 4.18
C VAL A 78 -13.34 19.16 3.24
N THR A 79 -14.16 20.13 2.86
CA THR A 79 -13.80 21.24 1.97
C THR A 79 -12.57 21.98 2.50
N GLY A 80 -11.59 22.24 1.63
CA GLY A 80 -10.33 22.90 2.01
C GLY A 80 -9.31 22.01 2.74
N CYS A 81 -9.64 20.74 3.05
CA CYS A 81 -8.68 19.85 3.68
C CYS A 81 -7.76 19.17 2.66
N THR A 82 -6.47 19.45 2.75
CA THR A 82 -5.43 18.84 1.89
C THR A 82 -4.89 17.51 2.41
N SER A 83 -5.32 17.09 3.60
CA SER A 83 -4.84 15.85 4.23
C SER A 83 -5.37 14.61 3.51
N PHE A 84 -4.58 13.54 3.53
CA PHE A 84 -5.01 12.25 2.98
C PHE A 84 -6.12 11.61 3.83
N PRO A 85 -7.16 11.04 3.18
CA PRO A 85 -8.21 10.33 3.87
C PRO A 85 -7.70 8.98 4.36
N ARG A 86 -8.19 8.57 5.53
CA ARG A 86 -8.00 7.23 6.10
C ARG A 86 -9.30 6.45 5.92
N ARG A 87 -10.23 6.57 6.86
CA ARG A 87 -11.55 5.91 6.82
C ARG A 87 -12.63 6.88 6.38
N TYR A 88 -13.68 6.34 5.75
CA TYR A 88 -14.88 7.09 5.33
C TYR A 88 -14.63 8.27 4.37
N GLY A 89 -13.42 8.38 3.81
CA GLY A 89 -12.99 9.53 3.01
C GLY A 89 -12.55 10.73 3.85
N LEU A 90 -12.30 10.56 5.14
CA LEU A 90 -11.93 11.62 6.08
C LEU A 90 -10.52 11.41 6.62
N CYS A 91 -9.79 12.48 6.93
CA CYS A 91 -8.48 12.39 7.58
C CYS A 91 -8.62 12.14 9.09
N SER A 92 -7.52 11.87 9.80
CA SER A 92 -7.56 11.61 11.26
C SER A 92 -8.16 12.76 12.08
N ARG A 93 -8.04 14.01 11.62
CA ARG A 93 -8.63 15.19 12.29
C ARG A 93 -10.12 15.35 12.03
N HIS A 94 -10.62 14.79 10.94
CA HIS A 94 -12.00 14.92 10.51
C HIS A 94 -12.79 13.60 10.65
N GLY A 95 -12.42 12.72 11.59
CA GLY A 95 -13.16 11.47 11.86
C GLY A 95 -12.70 10.24 11.07
N GLY A 96 -11.54 10.31 10.42
CA GLY A 96 -10.90 9.17 9.75
C GLY A 96 -10.10 8.25 10.67
N SER A 97 -9.90 8.64 11.94
CA SER A 97 -9.27 7.82 12.98
C SER A 97 -10.29 6.86 13.60
N LYS A 98 -9.83 5.70 14.07
CA LYS A 98 -10.66 4.84 14.92
C LYS A 98 -10.70 5.44 16.32
N LEU A 99 -11.86 5.40 16.96
CA LEU A 99 -11.99 5.72 18.38
C LEU A 99 -11.64 4.51 19.24
N CYS A 100 -11.35 4.77 20.51
CA CYS A 100 -11.19 3.75 21.53
C CYS A 100 -12.45 2.90 21.65
N ARG A 101 -12.30 1.58 21.77
CA ARG A 101 -13.41 0.63 21.92
C ARG A 101 -14.07 0.67 23.31
N VAL A 102 -13.44 1.31 24.28
CA VAL A 102 -14.05 1.50 25.61
C VAL A 102 -15.23 2.45 25.48
N ASP A 103 -16.38 2.02 26.00
CA ASP A 103 -17.63 2.78 25.94
C ASP A 103 -17.47 4.17 26.57
N GLY A 104 -18.02 5.19 25.90
CA GLY A 104 -17.88 6.58 26.31
C GLY A 104 -16.52 7.23 25.99
N CYS A 105 -15.55 6.50 25.45
CA CYS A 105 -14.23 7.05 25.15
C CYS A 105 -14.14 7.63 23.73
N SER A 106 -14.10 8.96 23.63
CA SER A 106 -13.95 9.70 22.36
C SER A 106 -12.49 9.85 21.90
N THR A 107 -11.53 9.27 22.62
CA THR A 107 -10.11 9.40 22.28
C THR A 107 -9.73 8.46 21.12
N PRO A 108 -8.81 8.87 20.23
CA PRO A 108 -8.39 8.04 19.11
C PRO A 108 -7.64 6.79 19.61
N ALA A 109 -8.01 5.64 19.06
CA ALA A 109 -7.32 4.39 19.30
C ALA A 109 -5.91 4.41 18.68
N GLN A 110 -4.98 3.81 19.42
CA GLN A 110 -3.62 3.53 18.98
C GLN A 110 -3.59 2.10 18.40
N THR A 111 -2.99 1.16 19.13
CA THR A 111 -2.95 -0.27 18.78
C THR A 111 -4.08 -1.03 19.46
N GLY A 112 -4.55 -2.12 18.85
CA GLY A 112 -5.56 -3.01 19.46
C GLY A 112 -6.96 -2.39 19.62
N GLY A 113 -7.23 -1.22 19.01
CA GLY A 113 -8.52 -0.54 19.13
C GLY A 113 -8.74 0.18 20.46
N ARG A 114 -7.69 0.37 21.26
CA ARG A 114 -7.72 1.11 22.53
C ARG A 114 -6.86 2.36 22.45
N CYS A 115 -7.21 3.39 23.20
CA CYS A 115 -6.37 4.58 23.35
C CYS A 115 -5.28 4.35 24.41
N ARG A 116 -4.35 5.30 24.54
CA ARG A 116 -3.19 5.15 25.43
C ARG A 116 -3.54 4.77 26.87
N ILE A 117 -4.55 5.40 27.46
CA ILE A 117 -4.99 5.13 28.85
C ILE A 117 -5.75 3.81 28.98
N HIS A 118 -6.39 3.34 27.91
CA HIS A 118 -7.16 2.10 27.90
C HIS A 118 -6.34 0.90 27.37
N GLY A 119 -5.01 0.97 27.41
CA GLY A 119 -4.12 -0.13 26.96
C GLY A 119 -3.76 -0.10 25.48
N GLY A 120 -3.89 1.05 24.84
CA GLY A 120 -3.48 1.29 23.46
C GLY A 120 -1.99 1.58 23.36
N GLY A 121 -1.22 0.60 22.88
CA GLY A 121 0.23 0.69 22.72
C GLY A 121 0.92 -0.50 23.39
N THR A 122 2.21 -0.65 23.16
CA THR A 122 3.02 -1.71 23.78
C THR A 122 3.71 -1.15 25.02
N LEU A 123 3.58 -1.86 26.14
CA LEU A 123 4.40 -1.58 27.33
C LEU A 123 5.83 -2.07 27.12
N CYS A 124 6.74 -1.58 27.95
CA CYS A 124 8.11 -2.04 28.03
C CYS A 124 8.15 -3.52 28.40
N LYS A 125 9.04 -4.27 27.74
CA LYS A 125 9.26 -5.70 28.01
C LYS A 125 10.09 -5.98 29.26
N ALA A 126 10.78 -4.97 29.80
CA ALA A 126 11.54 -5.12 31.05
C ALA A 126 10.60 -5.48 32.21
N ASN A 127 11.07 -6.38 33.08
CA ASN A 127 10.26 -6.91 34.17
C ASN A 127 9.80 -5.80 35.12
N GLY A 128 8.50 -5.74 35.40
CA GLY A 128 7.91 -4.72 36.28
C GLY A 128 7.80 -3.31 35.68
N CYS A 129 8.20 -3.09 34.43
CA CYS A 129 8.15 -1.77 33.82
C CYS A 129 6.77 -1.46 33.22
N THR A 130 6.10 -0.43 33.74
CA THR A 130 4.79 0.06 33.24
C THR A 130 4.92 1.17 32.20
N SER A 131 6.14 1.57 31.87
CA SER A 131 6.41 2.60 30.84
C SER A 131 6.12 2.06 29.45
N PHE A 132 5.66 2.94 28.55
CA PHE A 132 5.42 2.58 27.15
C PHE A 132 6.73 2.34 26.39
N ALA A 133 6.75 1.28 25.60
CA ALA A 133 7.86 1.00 24.71
C ALA A 133 7.99 2.08 23.62
N ARG A 134 9.24 2.49 23.37
CA ARG A 134 9.62 3.47 22.35
C ARG A 134 10.45 2.84 21.25
N PHE A 135 11.31 1.88 21.60
CA PHE A 135 12.22 1.21 20.66
C PHE A 135 12.30 -0.29 20.95
N GLN A 136 12.07 -1.13 19.94
CA GLN A 136 12.15 -2.60 20.01
C GLN A 136 11.37 -3.29 21.16
N GLY A 137 10.35 -2.64 21.71
CA GLY A 137 9.59 -3.17 22.85
C GLY A 137 10.12 -2.74 24.23
N HIS A 138 11.12 -1.86 24.29
CA HIS A 138 11.62 -1.27 25.54
C HIS A 138 11.29 0.23 25.61
N CYS A 139 11.08 0.76 26.83
CA CYS A 139 10.95 2.19 27.06
C CYS A 139 12.30 2.89 26.85
N LEU A 140 12.33 4.22 26.92
CA LEU A 140 13.57 4.98 26.67
C LEU A 140 14.70 4.59 27.64
N GLU A 141 14.36 4.32 28.91
CA GLU A 141 15.31 3.91 29.96
C GLU A 141 15.87 2.49 29.71
N HIS A 142 15.03 1.56 29.26
CA HIS A 142 15.43 0.17 28.99
C HIS A 142 15.89 -0.06 27.53
N SER A 143 15.91 0.97 26.68
CA SER A 143 16.25 0.84 25.25
C SER A 143 17.76 0.85 24.93
N GLY A 144 18.63 0.93 25.96
CA GLY A 144 20.07 1.11 25.76
C GLY A 144 20.98 0.58 26.86
N LYS A 145 20.48 -0.25 27.79
CA LYS A 145 21.32 -0.95 28.76
C LYS A 145 20.95 -2.41 28.71
N SER A 146 21.88 -3.27 28.30
CA SER A 146 21.81 -4.70 28.55
C SER A 146 21.58 -4.89 30.05
N GLU A 147 20.34 -5.19 30.45
CA GLU A 147 20.09 -5.71 31.80
C GLU A 147 20.90 -7.00 31.94
N PRO A 148 21.72 -7.15 32.99
CA PRO A 148 22.44 -8.40 33.22
C PRO A 148 21.41 -9.49 33.55
N ILE A 149 21.64 -10.67 32.95
CA ILE A 149 20.87 -11.90 33.11
C ILE A 149 20.99 -12.40 34.56
#